data_AF-A0A962K449-F1
#
_entry.id   AF-A0A962K449-F1
#
_cell.length_a   1.000
_cell.length_b   1.000
_cell.length_c   1.000
_cell.angle_alpha   90.00
_cell.angle_beta   90.00
_cell.angle_gamma   90.00
#
_symmetry.space_group_name_H-M   'P 1'
#
loop_
_entity.id
_entity.type
_entity.pdbx_description
1 polymer ?
#
loop_
_entity_poly.entity_id
_entity_poly.type
_entity_poly.pdbx_seq_one_letter_code
_entity_poly.pdbx_strand_id
1 'polypeptide(L)' 'MSVRKFFYTLLLSALLLFVVQNMAQVTVSFLWWEFNLPRVIILAVTFVLGALTGYGLFEIRHFHKKR' A
#
# COMPACT_ATOMS: atom_id res chain seq x y z
N MET A 1 -29.09 -4.45 -8.95
CA MET A 1 -27.96 -4.36 -7.99
C MET A 1 -28.03 -3.00 -7.31
N SER A 2 -28.01 -2.92 -5.97
CA SER A 2 -28.00 -1.60 -5.29
C SER A 2 -26.72 -0.83 -5.68
N VAL A 3 -26.81 0.49 -5.85
CA VAL A 3 -25.68 1.36 -6.22
C VAL A 3 -24.46 1.12 -5.31
N ARG A 4 -24.66 0.94 -4.01
CA ARG A 4 -23.59 0.62 -3.05
C ARG A 4 -22.91 -0.72 -3.37
N LYS A 5 -23.71 -1.75 -3.65
CA LYS A 5 -23.20 -3.08 -4.01
C LYS A 5 -22.42 -3.04 -5.32
N PHE A 6 -22.87 -2.24 -6.30
CA PHE A 6 -22.16 -2.02 -7.55
C PHE A 6 -20.78 -1.41 -7.30
N PHE A 7 -20.69 -0.33 -6.52
CA PHE A 7 -19.40 0.29 -6.18
C PHE A 7 -18.44 -0.66 -5.46
N TYR A 8 -18.92 -1.44 -4.48
CA TYR A 8 -18.05 -2.41 -3.80
C TYR A 8 -17.54 -3.49 -4.74
N THR A 9 -18.40 -3.98 -5.64
CA THR A 9 -18.01 -4.99 -6.63
C THR A 9 -16.99 -4.42 -7.62
N LEU A 10 -17.22 -3.20 -8.10
CA LEU A 10 -16.28 -2.50 -8.99
C LEU A 10 -14.92 -2.30 -8.32
N LEU A 11 -14.91 -1.84 -7.07
CA LEU A 11 -13.68 -1.62 -6.31
C LEU A 11 -12.93 -2.93 -6.08
N LEU A 12 -13.64 -4.01 -5.70
CA LEU A 12 -13.03 -5.32 -5.50
C LEU A 12 -12.43 -5.85 -6.81
N SER A 13 -13.16 -5.76 -7.92
CA SER A 13 -12.66 -6.17 -9.24
C SER A 13 -11.43 -5.37 -9.66
N ALA A 14 -11.45 -4.05 -9.46
CA ALA A 14 -10.31 -3.18 -9.75
C ALA A 14 -9.08 -3.54 -8.90
N LEU A 15 -9.28 -3.84 -7.61
CA LEU A 15 -8.21 -4.28 -6.72
C LEU A 15 -7.62 -5.63 -7.16
N LEU A 16 -8.46 -6.60 -7.53
CA LEU A 16 -7.99 -7.89 -8.03
C LEU A 16 -7.20 -7.74 -9.34
N LEU A 17 -7.70 -6.92 -10.27
CA LEU A 17 -6.99 -6.61 -11.51
C LEU A 17 -5.64 -5.94 -11.23
N PHE A 18 -5.60 -4.99 -10.30
CA PHE A 18 -4.36 -4.36 -9.87
C PHE A 18 -3.36 -5.39 -9.33
N VAL A 19 -3.81 -6.32 -8.48
CA VAL A 19 -2.94 -7.38 -7.95
C VAL A 19 -2.38 -8.23 -9.08
N VAL A 20 -3.24 -8.76 -9.96
CA VAL A 20 -2.83 -9.64 -11.06
C VAL A 20 -1.85 -8.94 -12.01
N GLN A 21 -2.11 -7.69 -12.39
CA GLN A 21 -1.22 -6.92 -13.28
C GLN A 21 0.14 -6.61 -12.63
N ASN A 22 0.20 -6.57 -11.31
CA ASN A 22 1.41 -6.29 -10.55
C ASN A 22 2.10 -7.56 -10.02
N MET A 23 1.75 -8.75 -10.54
CA MET A 23 2.47 -10.00 -10.25
C MET A 23 3.82 -10.13 -10.97
N ALA A 24 4.11 -9.26 -11.94
CA ALA A 24 5.40 -9.24 -12.60
C ALA A 24 6.54 -9.04 -11.58
N GLN A 25 7.54 -9.91 -11.66
CA GLN A 25 8.73 -9.86 -10.81
C GLN A 25 9.59 -8.66 -11.19
N VAL A 26 10.08 -7.94 -10.18
CA VAL A 26 11.07 -6.89 -10.35
C VAL A 26 12.21 -7.08 -9.36
N THR A 27 13.41 -6.73 -9.80
CA THR A 27 14.58 -6.70 -8.92
C THR A 27 14.63 -5.34 -8.24
N VAL A 28 14.71 -5.35 -6.91
CA VAL A 28 14.91 -4.16 -6.09
C VAL A 28 16.24 -4.30 -5.37
N SER A 29 17.15 -3.36 -5.64
CA SER A 29 18.42 -3.25 -4.92
C SER A 29 18.26 -2.20 -3.81
N PHE A 30 18.54 -2.60 -2.57
CA PHE A 30 18.47 -1.74 -1.40
C PHE A 30 19.74 -1.89 -0.54
N LEU A 31 20.55 -0.83 -0.51
CA LEU A 31 21.88 -0.84 0.10
C LEU A 31 22.75 -1.97 -0.47
N TRP A 32 22.96 -3.04 0.29
CA TRP A 32 23.77 -4.21 -0.08
C TRP A 32 22.92 -5.44 -0.45
N TRP A 33 21.60 -5.30 -0.44
CA TRP A 33 20.65 -6.39 -0.62
C TRP A 33 19.97 -6.29 -1.97
N GLU A 34 19.70 -7.43 -2.58
CA GLU A 34 18.89 -7.53 -3.79
C GLU A 34 17.72 -8.48 -3.55
N PHE A 35 16.53 -8.02 -3.93
CA PHE A 35 15.30 -8.77 -3.77
C PHE A 35 14.64 -8.92 -5.14
N ASN A 36 14.21 -10.14 -5.47
CA ASN A 36 13.36 -10.40 -6.62
C ASN A 36 11.95 -10.70 -6.11
N LEU A 37 11.06 -9.73 -6.26
CA LEU A 37 9.71 -9.80 -5.70
C LEU A 37 8.67 -9.27 -6.70
N PRO A 38 7.41 -9.75 -6.64
CA PRO A 38 6.32 -9.15 -7.39
C PRO A 38 6.15 -7.67 -7.05
N ARG A 39 5.89 -6.84 -8.06
CA ARG A 39 5.60 -5.40 -7.87
C ARG A 39 4.51 -5.15 -6.83
N VAL A 40 3.48 -6.00 -6.78
CA VAL A 40 2.37 -5.86 -5.83
C VAL A 40 2.85 -5.89 -4.38
N ILE A 41 3.85 -6.72 -4.05
CA ILE A 41 4.41 -6.81 -2.69
C ILE A 41 5.15 -5.52 -2.35
N ILE A 42 5.98 -5.03 -3.27
CA ILE A 42 6.77 -3.81 -3.07
C ILE A 42 5.84 -2.61 -2.88
N LEU A 43 4.79 -2.50 -3.71
CA LEU A 43 3.80 -1.43 -3.59
C LEU A 43 3.03 -1.49 -2.27
N ALA A 44 2.60 -2.69 -1.84
CA ALA A 44 1.89 -2.88 -0.58
C ALA A 44 2.77 -2.50 0.63
N VAL A 45 4.01 -2.98 0.67
CA VAL A 45 4.96 -2.66 1.75
C VAL A 45 5.25 -1.16 1.78
N THR A 46 5.53 -0.55 0.63
CA THR A 46 5.80 0.90 0.55
C THR A 46 4.61 1.72 1.04
N PHE A 47 3.39 1.35 0.64
CA PHE A 47 2.17 2.01 1.09
C PHE A 47 1.99 1.90 2.61
N VAL A 48 2.16 0.70 3.17
CA VAL A 48 2.04 0.46 4.62
C VAL A 48 3.09 1.26 5.39
N LEU A 49 4.35 1.26 4.95
CA LEU A 49 5.41 2.05 5.59
C LEU A 49 5.11 3.56 5.54
N GLY A 50 4.60 4.06 4.41
CA GLY A 50 4.16 5.45 4.28
C GLY A 50 3.00 5.78 5.23
N ALA A 51 2.00 4.91 5.33
CA ALA A 51 0.86 5.09 6.22
C ALA A 51 1.27 5.09 7.70
N LEU A 52 2.14 4.14 8.10
CA LEU A 52 2.68 4.06 9.46
C LEU A 52 3.53 5.29 9.80
N THR A 53 4.36 5.75 8.86
CA THR A 53 5.17 6.96 9.02
C THR A 53 4.28 8.20 9.21
N GLY A 54 3.27 8.35 8.35
CA GLY A 54 2.31 9.47 8.44
C GLY A 54 1.52 9.44 9.75
N TYR A 55 1.04 8.27 10.17
CA TYR A 55 0.35 8.09 11.44
C TYR A 55 1.25 8.44 12.63
N GLY A 56 2.49 7.94 12.66
CA GLY A 56 3.45 8.25 13.71
C GLY A 56 3.76 9.74 13.81
N LEU A 57 3.97 10.42 12.68
CA LEU A 57 4.21 11.87 12.64
C LEU A 57 3.00 12.67 13.14
N PHE A 58 1.79 12.26 12.75
CA PHE A 58 0.55 12.87 13.23
C PHE A 58 0.43 12.76 14.75
N GLU A 59 0.69 11.57 15.28
CA GLU A 59 0.60 11.28 16.71
C GLU A 59 1.63 12.09 17.50
N ILE A 60 2.89 12.15 17.05
CA ILE A 60 3.95 12.96 17.67
C ILE A 60 3.57 14.45 17.71
N ARG A 61 2.97 14.98 16.63
CA ARG A 61 2.50 16.37 16.58
C ARG A 61 1.35 16.60 17.56
N HIS A 62 0.43 15.65 17.68
CA HIS A 62 -0.70 15.75 18.60
C HIS A 62 -0.23 15.74 20.06
N PHE A 63 0.75 14.89 20.42
CA PHE A 63 1.37 14.90 21.74
C PHE A 63 2.06 16.23 22.07
N HIS A 64 2.80 16.82 21.13
CA HIS A 64 3.47 18.11 21.36
C HIS A 64 2.51 19.29 21.49
N LYS A 65 1.33 19.26 20.85
CA LYS A 65 0.33 20.34 20.97
C LYS A 65 -0.47 20.30 22.28
N LYS A 66 -0.48 19.15 22.97
CA LYS A 66 -1.19 18.96 24.25
C LYS A 66 -0.35 19.27 25.49
N ARG A 67 0.98 19.38 25.35
CA ARG A 67 1.88 19.92 26.38
C ARG A 67 1.94 21.44 26.29
#